data_AF-A0A7S2A2G0-F1
#
_entry.id   AF-A0A7S2A2G0-F1
#
_cell.length_a   1.000
_cell.length_b   1.000
_cell.length_c   1.000
_cell.angle_alpha   90.00
_cell.angle_beta   90.00
_cell.angle_gamma   90.00
#
_symmetry.space_group_name_H-M   'P 1'
#
loop_
_entity.id
_entity.type
_entity.pdbx_description
1 polymer ?
#
loop_
_entity_poly.entity_id
_entity_poly.type
_entity_poly.pdbx_seq_one_letter_code
_entity_poly.pdbx_strand_id
1 'polypeptide(L)'
;EEEDGTASGHEGWVDGVGEGHSDEDNLSAYFRFSEGADEDSTWKSDGVTDLSKYQNNATIFSAEAVTLEATSSGADEGEAGKVKLLYDLCFNEDIGRDRVAGMLVEVKRGSSLDVGLLHGPEHESR
;
A
#
# COMPACT_ATOMS: atom_id res chain seq x y z
N GLU A 1 13.84 22.94 -46.62
CA GLU A 1 13.54 23.56 -45.34
C GLU A 1 13.22 22.44 -44.39
N GLU A 2 14.23 22.10 -43.58
CA GLU A 2 14.11 21.26 -42.40
C GLU A 2 13.36 22.05 -41.32
N GLU A 3 12.54 21.36 -40.54
CA GLU A 3 12.52 21.54 -39.08
C GLU A 3 11.91 20.26 -38.48
N ASP A 4 12.81 19.29 -38.31
CA ASP A 4 12.62 18.13 -37.44
C ASP A 4 12.75 18.65 -36.01
N GLY A 5 11.65 18.57 -35.26
CA GLY A 5 11.55 19.13 -33.91
C GLY A 5 12.52 18.44 -32.97
N THR A 6 13.52 19.20 -32.52
CA THR A 6 14.56 18.81 -31.57
C THR A 6 14.02 17.98 -30.40
N ALA A 7 14.29 16.68 -30.43
CA ALA A 7 14.43 15.88 -29.22
C ALA A 7 15.69 16.37 -28.49
N SER A 8 15.53 17.34 -27.58
CA SER A 8 16.61 17.74 -26.69
C SER A 8 16.87 16.60 -25.71
N GLY A 9 17.94 15.87 -25.96
CA GLY A 9 18.38 14.73 -25.18
C GLY A 9 18.61 15.08 -23.71
N HIS A 10 17.98 14.31 -22.84
CA HIS A 10 18.47 14.02 -21.50
C HIS A 10 19.41 12.80 -21.56
N GLU A 11 20.40 12.83 -22.45
CA GLU A 11 21.48 11.83 -22.39
C GLU A 11 22.35 12.12 -21.16
N GLY A 12 22.22 11.29 -20.12
CA GLY A 12 23.09 11.31 -18.94
C GLY A 12 22.45 11.80 -17.65
N TRP A 13 21.18 12.23 -17.66
CA TRP A 13 20.43 12.37 -16.42
C TRP A 13 19.96 10.97 -16.00
N VAL A 14 20.23 10.60 -14.75
CA VAL A 14 19.62 9.40 -14.16
C VAL A 14 18.17 9.79 -13.84
N ASP A 15 17.21 9.06 -14.42
CA ASP A 15 15.79 9.22 -14.09
C ASP A 15 15.60 9.22 -12.56
N GLY A 16 14.88 10.23 -12.03
CA GLY A 16 14.68 10.41 -10.59
C GLY A 16 15.65 11.36 -9.89
N VAL A 17 16.76 11.80 -10.50
CA VAL A 17 17.69 12.74 -9.83
C VAL A 17 17.13 14.17 -9.84
N GLY A 18 16.69 14.64 -8.67
CA GLY A 18 16.14 15.99 -8.48
C GLY A 18 14.62 16.06 -8.63
N GLU A 19 13.96 14.92 -8.81
CA GLU A 19 12.50 14.85 -8.76
C GLU A 19 12.03 15.06 -7.32
N GLY A 20 11.03 15.92 -7.15
CA GLY A 20 10.35 16.07 -5.87
C GLY A 20 9.51 14.83 -5.62
N HIS A 21 10.04 13.87 -4.84
CA HIS A 21 9.28 12.72 -4.40
C HIS A 21 8.16 13.17 -3.45
N SER A 22 6.94 12.71 -3.68
CA SER A 22 5.89 12.84 -2.67
C SER A 22 6.14 11.82 -1.56
N ASP A 23 5.56 12.00 -0.38
CA ASP A 23 5.72 11.02 0.70
C ASP A 23 5.22 9.62 0.29
N GLU A 24 4.26 9.55 -0.63
CA GLU A 24 3.76 8.30 -1.20
C GLU A 24 4.80 7.55 -2.06
N ASP A 25 5.77 8.26 -2.63
CA ASP A 25 6.87 7.64 -3.40
C ASP A 25 7.83 6.83 -2.53
N ASN A 26 7.84 7.10 -1.22
CA ASN A 26 8.67 6.42 -0.23
C ASN A 26 7.96 5.22 0.41
N LEU A 27 6.68 5.00 0.12
CA LEU A 27 5.92 3.87 0.65
C LEU A 27 6.26 2.60 -0.12
N SER A 28 6.71 1.56 0.59
CA SER A 28 6.92 0.23 0.01
C SER A 28 5.60 -0.45 -0.41
N ALA A 29 4.50 -0.11 0.26
CA ALA A 29 3.14 -0.49 -0.10
C ALA A 29 2.10 0.42 0.61
N TYR A 30 0.95 0.64 -0.02
CA TYR A 30 -0.19 1.36 0.55
C TYR A 30 -1.50 0.61 0.27
N PHE A 31 -2.14 0.09 1.33
CA PHE A 31 -3.42 -0.62 1.24
C PHE A 31 -4.51 0.19 1.93
N ARG A 32 -5.70 0.26 1.30
CA ARG A 32 -6.85 1.00 1.82
C ARG A 32 -8.05 0.08 1.97
N PHE A 33 -8.62 0.02 3.17
CA PHE A 33 -9.75 -0.87 3.49
C PHE A 33 -11.09 -0.13 3.68
N SER A 34 -11.13 1.19 3.50
CA SER A 34 -12.36 1.98 3.74
C SER A 34 -13.54 1.60 2.84
N GLU A 35 -13.29 1.00 1.68
CA GLU A 35 -14.30 0.51 0.73
C GLU A 35 -14.65 -0.97 0.97
N GLY A 36 -13.94 -1.63 1.90
CA GLY A 36 -14.20 -3.01 2.28
C GLY A 36 -15.41 -3.19 3.20
N ALA A 37 -15.94 -2.08 3.74
CA ALA A 37 -17.16 -2.05 4.55
C ALA A 37 -18.44 -2.03 3.70
N ASP A 38 -18.33 -1.83 2.38
CA ASP A 38 -19.46 -1.89 1.45
C ASP A 38 -19.94 -3.34 1.30
N GLU A 39 -21.27 -3.57 1.31
CA GLU A 39 -21.87 -4.92 1.29
C GLU A 39 -21.53 -5.74 0.03
N ASP A 40 -21.23 -5.05 -1.08
CA ASP A 40 -20.86 -5.66 -2.37
C ASP A 40 -19.35 -5.96 -2.48
N SER A 41 -18.56 -5.68 -1.44
CA SER A 41 -17.11 -5.79 -1.49
C SER A 41 -16.63 -7.24 -1.38
N THR A 42 -15.80 -7.67 -2.33
CA THR A 42 -15.26 -9.04 -2.44
C THR A 42 -13.81 -9.15 -1.99
N TRP A 43 -13.26 -8.14 -1.31
CA TRP A 43 -11.85 -8.08 -0.93
C TRP A 43 -11.33 -9.30 -0.15
N LYS A 44 -12.20 -9.98 0.61
CA LYS A 44 -11.87 -11.21 1.32
C LYS A 44 -11.53 -12.39 0.40
N SER A 45 -12.18 -12.48 -0.76
CA SER A 45 -11.91 -13.52 -1.77
C SER A 45 -10.89 -13.07 -2.80
N ASP A 46 -10.99 -11.81 -3.23
CA ASP A 46 -10.24 -11.30 -4.38
C ASP A 46 -8.88 -10.73 -3.99
N GLY A 47 -8.69 -10.42 -2.71
CA GLY A 47 -7.52 -9.75 -2.19
C GLY A 47 -7.63 -8.23 -2.24
N VAL A 48 -6.51 -7.56 -1.99
CA VAL A 48 -6.37 -6.10 -2.05
C VAL A 48 -5.17 -5.72 -2.90
N THR A 49 -5.30 -4.59 -3.57
CA THR A 49 -4.24 -4.04 -4.42
C THR A 49 -3.55 -2.90 -3.70
N ASP A 50 -2.24 -2.92 -3.75
CA ASP A 50 -1.38 -1.82 -3.33
C ASP A 50 -1.60 -0.62 -4.25
N LEU A 51 -1.95 0.51 -3.67
CA LEU A 51 -2.22 1.77 -4.35
C LEU A 51 -0.95 2.60 -4.59
N SER A 52 0.21 2.12 -4.16
CA SER A 52 1.50 2.70 -4.51
C SER A 52 1.86 2.46 -5.98
N LYS A 53 2.95 3.06 -6.44
CA LYS A 53 3.51 2.82 -7.78
C LYS A 53 3.91 1.36 -8.04
N TYR A 54 4.09 0.56 -6.99
CA TYR A 54 4.53 -0.84 -7.10
C TYR A 54 3.38 -1.82 -7.41
N GLN A 55 2.13 -1.45 -7.11
CA GLN A 55 0.93 -2.21 -7.48
C GLN A 55 0.98 -3.70 -7.11
N ASN A 56 1.56 -4.01 -5.96
CA ASN A 56 1.57 -5.34 -5.39
C ASN A 56 0.14 -5.86 -5.16
N ASN A 57 -0.08 -7.15 -5.38
CA ASN A 57 -1.34 -7.81 -5.01
C ASN A 57 -1.14 -8.55 -3.68
N ALA A 58 -2.05 -8.31 -2.75
CA ALA A 58 -2.09 -8.97 -1.47
C ALA A 58 -3.35 -9.83 -1.35
N THR A 59 -3.21 -11.03 -0.79
CA THR A 59 -4.32 -11.94 -0.50
C THR A 59 -4.45 -12.12 1.00
N ILE A 60 -5.67 -12.35 1.48
CA ILE A 60 -5.93 -12.52 2.91
C ILE A 60 -6.03 -14.01 3.22
N PHE A 61 -5.09 -14.52 4.01
CA PHE A 61 -5.10 -15.89 4.47
C PHE A 61 -5.91 -15.99 5.76
N SER A 62 -6.81 -16.98 5.82
CA SER A 62 -7.84 -17.09 6.86
C SER A 62 -8.75 -15.86 6.95
N ALA A 63 -9.28 -15.41 5.81
CA ALA A 63 -10.17 -14.24 5.70
C ALA A 63 -11.46 -14.34 6.53
N GLU A 64 -11.89 -15.56 6.89
CA GLU A 64 -13.01 -15.78 7.82
C GLU A 64 -12.72 -15.24 9.22
N ALA A 65 -11.45 -15.11 9.57
CA ALA A 65 -11.00 -14.68 10.88
C ALA A 65 -10.56 -13.21 10.91
N VAL A 66 -10.92 -12.45 9.88
CA VAL A 66 -10.57 -11.03 9.75
C VAL A 66 -11.83 -10.18 9.71
N THR A 67 -11.83 -9.06 10.40
CA THR A 67 -12.89 -8.05 10.39
C THR A 67 -12.33 -6.69 9.96
N LEU A 68 -13.22 -5.82 9.49
CA LEU A 68 -12.92 -4.40 9.35
C LEU A 68 -13.59 -3.67 10.49
N GLU A 69 -12.82 -2.88 11.22
CA GLU A 69 -13.32 -2.09 12.33
C GLU A 69 -13.03 -0.62 12.07
N ALA A 70 -13.98 0.27 12.37
CA ALA A 70 -13.74 1.70 12.23
C ALA A 70 -12.56 2.09 13.10
N THR A 71 -11.54 2.72 12.51
CA THR A 71 -10.31 3.01 13.24
C THR A 71 -10.58 3.97 14.39
N SER A 72 -9.91 3.74 15.51
CA SER A 72 -9.81 4.73 16.59
C SER A 72 -8.66 5.71 16.39
N SER A 73 -7.83 5.49 15.36
CA SER A 73 -6.68 6.33 15.06
C SER A 73 -7.15 7.69 14.55
N GLY A 74 -6.60 8.77 15.10
CA GLY A 74 -6.86 10.11 14.58
C GLY A 74 -6.31 10.22 13.17
N ALA A 75 -7.16 10.61 12.22
CA ALA A 75 -6.76 11.03 10.90
C ALA A 75 -6.95 12.54 10.78
N ASP A 76 -6.12 13.19 9.97
CA ASP A 76 -6.40 14.56 9.56
C ASP A 76 -7.74 14.57 8.81
N GLU A 77 -8.69 15.36 9.31
CA GLU A 77 -10.03 15.48 8.73
C GLU A 77 -10.00 16.09 7.32
N GLY A 78 -8.85 16.64 6.90
CA GLY A 78 -8.66 17.22 5.59
C GLY A 78 -9.73 18.27 5.28
N GLU A 79 -10.18 18.32 4.03
CA GLU A 79 -11.36 19.13 3.68
C GLU A 79 -12.66 18.38 3.99
N ALA A 80 -13.62 19.08 4.58
CA ALA A 80 -14.93 18.54 4.91
C ALA A 80 -15.59 17.83 3.72
N GLY A 81 -15.98 16.57 3.93
CA GLY A 81 -16.61 15.73 2.91
C GLY A 81 -15.65 14.98 1.99
N LYS A 82 -14.32 15.18 2.12
CA LYS A 82 -13.31 14.42 1.35
C LYS A 82 -12.70 13.24 2.11
N VAL A 83 -12.88 13.18 3.43
CA VAL A 83 -12.33 12.10 4.26
C VAL A 83 -13.41 11.05 4.52
N LYS A 84 -13.23 9.88 3.92
CA LYS A 84 -14.03 8.68 4.23
C LYS A 84 -13.64 8.15 5.62
N LEU A 85 -14.57 7.49 6.30
CA LEU A 85 -14.27 6.76 7.53
C LEU A 85 -13.16 5.74 7.25
N LEU A 86 -12.13 5.73 8.09
CA LEU A 86 -11.02 4.80 7.99
C LEU A 86 -11.33 3.51 8.75
N TYR A 87 -10.80 2.41 8.24
CA TYR A 87 -11.01 1.09 8.79
C TYR A 87 -9.67 0.37 8.98
N ASP A 88 -9.54 -0.29 10.13
CA ASP A 88 -8.44 -1.17 10.46
C ASP A 88 -8.80 -2.62 10.09
N LEU A 89 -7.81 -3.35 9.59
CA LEU A 89 -7.91 -4.78 9.33
C LEU A 89 -7.53 -5.56 10.60
N CYS A 90 -8.53 -6.13 11.27
CA CYS A 90 -8.35 -6.78 12.58
C CYS A 90 -8.39 -8.31 12.43
N PHE A 91 -7.41 -9.00 13.00
CA PHE A 91 -7.43 -10.45 13.13
C PHE A 91 -8.10 -10.85 14.45
N ASN A 92 -9.09 -11.74 14.39
CA ASN A 92 -9.85 -12.17 15.55
C ASN A 92 -8.94 -12.94 16.53
N GLU A 93 -9.12 -12.71 17.84
CA GLU A 93 -8.37 -13.41 18.89
C GLU A 93 -8.62 -14.93 18.91
N ASP A 94 -9.75 -15.36 18.35
CA ASP A 94 -10.16 -16.76 18.25
C ASP A 94 -9.36 -17.57 17.22
N ILE A 95 -8.45 -16.93 16.48
CA ILE A 95 -7.49 -17.64 15.64
C ILE A 95 -6.56 -18.41 16.57
N GLY A 96 -6.82 -19.72 16.68
CA GLY A 96 -5.94 -20.65 17.38
C GLY A 96 -4.49 -20.41 16.94
N ARG A 97 -3.57 -20.38 17.92
CA ARG A 97 -2.14 -20.08 17.68
C ARG A 97 -1.45 -21.08 16.74
N ASP A 98 -2.10 -22.20 16.47
CA ASP A 98 -1.71 -23.24 15.54
C ASP A 98 -2.16 -23.00 14.09
N ARG A 99 -2.98 -21.96 13.85
CA ARG A 99 -3.46 -21.57 12.52
C ARG A 99 -2.65 -20.38 12.01
N VAL A 100 -2.21 -20.48 10.77
CA VAL A 100 -1.61 -19.36 10.05
C VAL A 100 -2.75 -18.42 9.63
N ALA A 101 -2.61 -17.13 9.91
CA ALA A 101 -3.46 -16.06 9.41
C ALA A 101 -2.59 -14.85 9.09
N GLY A 102 -2.97 -14.08 8.08
CA GLY A 102 -2.19 -12.92 7.69
C GLY A 102 -2.55 -12.40 6.31
N MET A 103 -1.86 -11.33 5.93
CA MET A 103 -1.86 -10.83 4.56
C MET A 103 -0.61 -11.35 3.84
N LEU A 104 -0.81 -11.93 2.66
CA LEU A 104 0.23 -12.48 1.82
C LEU A 104 0.43 -11.60 0.60
N VAL A 105 1.65 -11.10 0.39
CA VAL A 105 2.05 -10.36 -0.80
C VAL A 105 2.97 -11.24 -1.63
N GLU A 106 2.63 -11.48 -2.89
CA GLU A 106 3.48 -12.27 -3.78
C GLU A 106 4.65 -11.42 -4.30
N VAL A 107 5.88 -11.86 -4.04
CA VAL A 107 7.09 -11.25 -4.58
C VAL A 107 7.59 -12.08 -5.76
N LYS A 108 7.59 -11.49 -6.95
CA LYS A 108 8.02 -12.16 -8.18
C LYS A 108 9.54 -12.35 -8.22
N ARG A 109 9.99 -13.33 -8.99
CA ARG A 109 11.42 -13.50 -9.25
C ARG A 109 11.99 -12.22 -9.89
N GLY A 110 13.00 -11.62 -9.25
CA GLY A 110 13.65 -10.41 -9.74
C GLY A 110 13.04 -9.10 -9.23
N SER A 111 11.98 -9.14 -8.43
CA SER A 111 11.52 -7.99 -7.66
C SER A 111 12.07 -8.01 -6.22
N SER A 112 11.98 -6.89 -5.53
CA SER A 112 12.23 -6.75 -4.09
C SER A 112 10.97 -6.23 -3.41
N LEU A 113 10.73 -6.69 -2.18
CA LEU A 113 9.75 -6.10 -1.27
C LEU A 113 10.51 -5.78 0.01
N ASP A 114 10.69 -4.49 0.28
CA ASP A 114 11.36 -4.03 1.49
C ASP A 114 10.35 -4.04 2.64
N VAL A 115 10.63 -4.88 3.64
CA VAL A 115 9.81 -5.00 4.85
C VAL A 115 10.67 -4.56 6.03
N GLY A 116 10.39 -3.35 6.51
CA GLY A 116 11.02 -2.82 7.71
C GLY A 116 10.32 -3.31 8.98
N LEU A 117 11.08 -3.89 9.92
CA LEU A 117 10.57 -4.16 11.26
C LEU A 117 10.64 -2.88 12.09
N LEU A 118 9.47 -2.28 12.39
CA LEU A 118 9.34 -1.16 13.33
C LEU A 118 10.41 -0.07 13.12
N HIS A 119 10.34 0.64 11.99
CA HIS A 119 11.16 1.84 11.80
C HIS A 119 10.76 2.90 12.84
N GLY A 120 11.46 2.90 13.97
CA GLY A 120 11.50 4.04 14.87
C GLY A 120 12.37 5.14 14.26
N PRO A 121 12.35 6.36 14.82
CA PRO A 121 13.16 7.49 14.36
C PRO A 121 14.68 7.20 14.36
N GLU A 122 15.11 6.12 15.04
CA GLU A 122 16.49 5.63 15.07
C GLU A 122 16.90 4.81 13.83
N HIS A 123 15.95 4.33 13.03
CA HIS A 123 16.19 3.38 11.95
C HIS A 123 16.03 4.07 10.58
N GLU A 124 17.14 4.58 10.03
CA GLU A 124 17.18 4.96 8.61
C GLU A 124 17.00 3.70 7.74
N SER A 125 16.07 3.78 6.78
CA SER A 125 16.02 2.80 5.68
C SER A 125 17.35 2.87 4.96
N ARG A 126 18.08 1.76 4.93
CA ARG A 126 19.36 1.65 4.22
C ARG A 126 19.16 1.26 2.77
#